data_AF-A0A1G7G6Y4-F1
#
_entry.id   AF-A0A1G7G6Y4-F1
#
_cell.length_a   1.000
_cell.length_b   1.000
_cell.length_c   1.000
_cell.angle_alpha   90.00
_cell.angle_beta   90.00
_cell.angle_gamma   90.00
#
_symmetry.space_group_name_H-M   'P 1'
#
loop_
_entity.id
_entity.type
_entity.pdbx_description
1 polymer ?
#
loop_
_entity_poly.entity_id
_entity_poly.type
_entity_poly.pdbx_seq_one_letter_code
_entity_poly.pdbx_strand_id
1 'polypeptide(L)' 'MSDDDDTTALPQTCVRCGRQSLLRIVGRCADCIGELGLAATQDYDGFRAEVKAEFGVKG' A
#
# COMPACT_ATOMS: atom_id res chain seq x y z
N MET A 1 -12.28 -11.26 -30.27
CA MET A 1 -11.82 -11.44 -28.88
C MET A 1 -11.87 -10.07 -28.28
N SER A 2 -12.88 -9.80 -27.46
CA SER A 2 -12.96 -8.54 -26.72
C SER A 2 -12.15 -8.79 -25.45
N ASP A 3 -10.93 -8.25 -25.40
CA ASP A 3 -10.21 -8.10 -24.15
C ASP A 3 -11.01 -7.12 -23.31
N ASP A 4 -11.81 -7.67 -22.39
CA ASP A 4 -12.47 -6.92 -21.31
C ASP A 4 -11.36 -6.49 -20.32
N ASP A 5 -10.55 -5.52 -20.75
CA ASP A 5 -9.32 -5.05 -20.11
C ASP A 5 -9.58 -4.18 -18.87
N ASP A 6 -10.81 -4.22 -18.34
CA ASP A 6 -11.21 -3.50 -17.11
C ASP A 6 -10.87 -4.29 -15.83
N THR A 7 -10.32 -5.50 -15.97
CA THR A 7 -9.94 -6.36 -14.83
C THR A 7 -8.45 -6.31 -14.50
N THR A 8 -7.61 -5.73 -15.37
CA THR A 8 -6.17 -5.65 -15.17
C THR A 8 -5.83 -4.52 -14.19
N ALA A 9 -5.32 -4.88 -13.01
CA ALA A 9 -4.84 -3.89 -12.05
C ALA A 9 -3.65 -3.10 -12.63
N LEU A 10 -3.82 -1.79 -12.82
CA LEU A 10 -2.75 -0.91 -13.28
C LEU A 10 -1.77 -0.56 -12.14
N PRO A 11 -0.46 -0.48 -12.40
CA PRO A 11 0.51 -0.01 -11.42
C PRO A 11 0.15 1.37 -10.87
N GLN A 12 0.33 1.55 -9.56
CA GLN A 12 0.06 2.80 -8.86
C GLN A 12 1.34 3.33 -8.21
N THR A 13 1.45 4.65 -8.08
CA THR A 13 2.64 5.31 -7.51
C THR A 13 2.67 5.19 -5.99
N CYS A 14 3.78 4.72 -5.43
CA CYS A 14 4.02 4.69 -3.99
C CYS A 14 4.19 6.10 -3.43
N VAL A 15 3.45 6.46 -2.38
CA VAL A 15 3.50 7.80 -1.77
C VAL A 15 4.80 8.09 -1.03
N ARG A 16 5.56 7.06 -0.63
CA ARG A 16 6.82 7.20 0.13
C ARG A 16 8.04 7.32 -0.78
N CYS A 17 8.15 6.48 -1.81
CA CYS A 17 9.35 6.38 -2.65
C CYS A 17 9.13 6.73 -4.13
N GLY A 18 7.90 7.01 -4.56
CA GLY A 18 7.58 7.40 -5.94
C GLY A 18 7.65 6.27 -6.98
N ARG A 19 8.02 5.04 -6.59
CA ARG A 19 8.07 3.90 -7.52
C ARG A 19 6.67 3.41 -7.87
N GLN A 20 6.49 2.94 -9.10
CA GLN A 20 5.28 2.24 -9.49
C GLN A 20 5.24 0.84 -8.87
N SER A 21 4.09 0.45 -8.34
CA SER A 21 3.85 -0.87 -7.78
C SER A 21 2.42 -1.33 -8.05
N LEU A 22 2.26 -2.61 -8.35
CA LEU A 22 0.93 -3.22 -8.54
C LEU A 22 0.18 -3.39 -7.22
N LEU A 23 0.91 -3.62 -6.12
CA LEU A 23 0.34 -3.90 -4.80
C LEU A 23 0.79 -2.84 -3.80
N ARG A 24 -0.17 -2.30 -3.06
CA ARG A 24 0.04 -1.25 -2.08
C ARG A 24 -0.96 -1.33 -0.95
N ILE A 25 -0.54 -0.91 0.24
CA ILE A 25 -1.37 -0.81 1.43
C ILE A 25 -1.28 0.64 1.90
N VAL A 26 -2.42 1.31 2.04
CA VAL A 26 -2.52 2.75 2.35
C VAL A 26 -1.50 3.60 1.55
N GLY A 27 -1.43 3.36 0.24
CA GLY A 27 -0.57 4.11 -0.69
C GLY A 27 0.92 3.75 -0.69
N ARG A 28 1.39 2.83 0.16
CA ARG A 28 2.82 2.43 0.24
C ARG A 28 3.06 1.06 -0.40
N CYS A 29 4.18 0.92 -1.11
CA CYS A 29 4.61 -0.37 -1.69
C CYS A 29 5.21 -1.30 -0.63
N ALA A 30 5.32 -2.59 -0.96
CA ALA A 30 5.83 -3.64 -0.07
C ALA A 30 7.24 -3.33 0.49
N ASP A 31 8.17 -2.87 -0.35
CA ASP A 31 9.53 -2.53 0.08
C ASP A 31 9.52 -1.46 1.19
N CYS A 32 8.75 -0.40 0.97
CA CYS A 32 8.62 0.69 1.93
C CYS A 32 7.94 0.26 3.23
N ILE A 33 7.01 -0.68 3.19
CA ILE A 33 6.36 -1.24 4.39
C ILE A 33 7.36 -2.13 5.14
N GLY A 34 8.12 -2.96 4.43
CA GLY A 34 9.17 -3.80 5.00
C GLY A 34 10.23 -2.98 5.74
N GLU A 35 10.71 -1.90 5.13
CA GLU A 35 11.65 -0.97 5.77
C GLU A 35 11.08 -0.34 7.04
N LEU A 36 9.81 0.10 7.02
CA LEU A 36 9.15 0.71 8.19
C LEU A 36 9.10 -0.27 9.36
N GLY A 37 8.74 -1.53 9.10
CA GLY A 37 8.67 -2.59 10.11
C GLY A 37 10.04 -3.02 10.63
N LEU A 38 11.03 -3.16 9.74
CA LEU A 38 12.39 -3.58 10.12
C LEU A 38 13.14 -2.53 10.94
N ALA A 39 12.91 -1.25 10.64
CA ALA A 39 13.59 -0.15 11.33
C ALA A 39 12.96 0.20 12.69
N ALA A 40 11.87 -0.47 13.11
CA ALA A 40 11.13 -0.19 14.35
C ALA A 40 10.84 1.30 14.58
N THR A 41 10.61 2.02 13.49
CA THR A 41 10.42 3.48 13.52
C THR A 41 9.07 3.84 14.12
N GLN A 42 8.99 5.00 14.78
CA GLN A 42 7.70 5.61 15.19
C GLN A 42 6.71 5.73 14.03
N ASP A 43 7.22 5.80 12.80
CA ASP A 43 6.43 5.87 11.57
C ASP A 43 5.65 4.57 11.30
N TYR A 44 6.06 3.44 11.88
CA TYR A 44 5.33 2.18 11.75
C TYR A 44 4.00 2.18 12.51
N ASP A 45 3.94 2.79 13.69
CA ASP A 45 2.68 2.91 14.43
C ASP A 45 1.70 3.88 13.72
N GLY A 46 2.22 4.95 13.12
CA GLY A 46 1.44 5.82 12.23
C GLY A 46 0.85 5.05 11.06
N PHE A 47 1.68 4.26 10.36
CA PHE A 47 1.22 3.37 9.28
C PHE A 47 0.14 2.39 9.75
N ARG A 48 0.29 1.76 10.92
CA ARG A 48 -0.74 0.85 11.47
C ARG A 48 -2.05 1.56 11.77
N ALA A 49 -2.00 2.80 12.26
CA ALA A 49 -3.20 3.61 12.50
C ALA A 49 -3.93 3.93 11.19
N GLU A 50 -3.19 4.28 10.13
CA GLU A 50 -3.76 4.49 8.79
C GLU A 50 -4.42 3.21 8.24
N VAL A 51 -3.75 2.05 8.36
CA VAL A 51 -4.30 0.75 7.95
C VAL A 51 -5.59 0.43 8.71
N LYS A 52 -5.62 0.69 10.01
CA LYS A 52 -6.81 0.47 10.84
C LYS A 52 -7.94 1.44 10.47
N ALA A 53 -7.64 2.69 10.14
CA ALA A 53 -8.64 3.65 9.71
C ALA A 53 -9.27 3.26 8.36
N GLU A 54 -8.46 2.79 7.41
CA GLU A 54 -8.90 2.40 6.07
C GLU A 54 -9.66 1.07 6.05
N PHE A 55 -9.15 0.05 6.73
CA PHE A 55 -9.63 -1.33 6.61
C PHE A 55 -10.19 -1.92 7.91
N GLY A 56 -10.11 -1.20 9.03
CA GLY A 56 -10.44 -1.72 10.36
C GLY A 56 -11.93 -1.72 10.73
N VAL A 57 -12.82 -1.31 9.82
CA VAL A 57 -14.27 -1.41 10.05
C VAL A 57 -14.68 -2.88 9.91
N LYS A 58 -14.96 -3.53 11.04
CA LYS A 58 -15.74 -4.76 11.07
C LYS A 58 -17.19 -4.40 10.77
N GLY A 59 -17.73 -4.96 9.69
CA GLY A 59 -19.18 -5.19 9.59
C GLY A 59 -19.66 -6.10 10.72
#